data_AF-A0A533W5Y1-F1
#
_entry.id   AF-A0A533W5Y1-F1
#
_cell.length_a   1.000
_cell.length_b   1.000
_cell.length_c   1.000
_cell.angle_alpha   90.00
_cell.angle_beta   90.00
_cell.angle_gamma   90.00
#
_symmetry.space_group_name_H-M   'P 1'
#
loop_
_entity.id
_entity.type
_entity.pdbx_description
1 polymer ?
#
loop_
_entity_poly.entity_id
_entity_poly.type
_entity_poly.pdbx_seq_one_letter_code
_entity_poly.pdbx_strand_id
1 'polypeptide(L)'
;MGGIRRESGFGYILRSDYLMPTGVLREEDRPSPECWVTLGAVAASTRRVAFGPLVTPVGFRNPALLARMACTLHSFSDGRLVLGFGAGWFRDEYLANGYEFPPFRDRFEQLLEALKIVRPLTEGRRADFQGK
;
A
#
# COMPACT_ATOMS: atom_id res chain seq x y z
N MET A 1 -22.34 24.67 -19.27
CA MET A 1 -22.93 23.52 -18.53
C MET A 1 -21.97 23.10 -17.43
N GLY A 2 -22.17 23.63 -16.22
CA GLY A 2 -21.34 23.34 -15.06
C GLY A 2 -21.77 22.03 -14.41
N GLY A 3 -20.92 21.01 -14.48
CA GLY A 3 -21.12 19.75 -13.77
C GLY A 3 -20.92 19.93 -12.27
N ILE A 4 -21.77 19.30 -11.49
CA ILE A 4 -21.74 19.23 -10.02
C ILE A 4 -20.32 18.85 -9.55
N ARG A 5 -19.58 19.80 -8.98
CA ARG A 5 -18.36 19.53 -8.22
C ARG A 5 -18.77 19.34 -6.76
N ARG A 6 -19.04 18.09 -6.37
CA ARG A 6 -19.21 17.74 -4.95
C ARG A 6 -17.83 17.65 -4.32
N GLU A 7 -17.40 18.69 -3.60
CA GLU A 7 -16.41 18.48 -2.55
C GLU A 7 -17.12 17.75 -1.42
N SER A 8 -16.94 16.43 -1.34
CA SER A 8 -17.65 15.53 -0.43
C SER A 8 -17.22 15.65 1.04
N GLY A 9 -16.37 16.62 1.41
CA GLY A 9 -15.89 16.85 2.78
C GLY A 9 -14.97 15.77 3.37
N PHE A 10 -14.77 14.63 2.69
CA PHE A 10 -13.91 13.55 3.16
C PHE A 10 -12.43 13.92 3.13
N GLY A 11 -11.71 13.61 4.22
CA GLY A 11 -10.28 13.88 4.36
C GLY A 11 -9.36 12.82 3.73
N TYR A 12 -9.84 11.58 3.57
CA TYR A 12 -9.03 10.44 3.13
C TYR A 12 -9.73 9.54 2.11
N ILE A 13 -8.97 9.02 1.15
CA ILE A 13 -9.35 7.88 0.30
C ILE A 13 -8.36 6.75 0.56
N LEU A 14 -8.86 5.63 1.07
CA LEU A 14 -8.03 4.48 1.43
C LEU A 14 -8.36 3.27 0.56
N ARG A 15 -7.34 2.59 0.05
CA ARG A 15 -7.50 1.41 -0.81
C ARG A 15 -6.89 0.18 -0.14
N SER A 16 -7.69 -0.87 0.03
CA SER A 16 -7.15 -2.17 0.45
C SER A 16 -6.22 -2.75 -0.62
N ASP A 17 -5.10 -3.30 -0.18
CA ASP A 17 -4.06 -3.87 -1.04
C ASP A 17 -4.22 -5.37 -1.15
N TYR A 18 -5.26 -5.75 -1.89
CA TYR A 18 -5.57 -7.14 -2.25
C TYR A 18 -5.24 -7.39 -3.71
N LEU A 19 -4.50 -8.45 -3.97
CA LEU A 19 -4.16 -8.97 -5.29
C LEU A 19 -5.27 -9.86 -5.86
N MET A 20 -6.20 -10.32 -5.01
CA MET A 20 -7.39 -11.06 -5.44
C MET A 20 -8.64 -10.67 -4.61
N PRO A 21 -9.86 -10.94 -5.10
CA PRO A 21 -11.06 -10.72 -4.29
C PRO A 21 -11.06 -11.56 -3.00
N THR A 22 -11.48 -10.97 -1.88
CA THR A 22 -11.47 -11.61 -0.55
C THR A 22 -12.87 -11.61 0.10
N GLY A 23 -13.20 -12.66 0.86
CA GLY A 23 -14.44 -12.75 1.66
C GLY A 23 -15.75 -12.74 0.87
N VAL A 24 -16.73 -11.94 1.33
CA VAL A 24 -18.06 -11.72 0.69
C VAL A 24 -17.97 -11.12 -0.72
N LEU A 25 -16.77 -10.71 -1.15
CA LEU A 25 -16.48 -10.19 -2.48
C LEU A 25 -15.95 -11.26 -3.44
N ARG A 26 -15.91 -12.54 -3.03
CA ARG A 26 -15.68 -13.70 -3.91
C ARG A 26 -16.88 -13.97 -4.86
N GLU A 27 -17.59 -12.93 -5.28
CA GLU A 27 -18.33 -13.01 -6.54
C GLU A 27 -17.26 -13.19 -7.62
N GLU A 28 -17.28 -14.34 -8.31
CA GLU A 28 -16.20 -14.85 -9.17
C GLU A 28 -15.76 -13.89 -10.29
N ASP A 29 -16.51 -12.80 -10.52
CA ASP A 29 -16.28 -11.84 -11.60
C ASP A 29 -15.93 -10.40 -11.16
N ARG A 30 -15.78 -10.11 -9.86
CA ARG A 30 -15.41 -8.74 -9.46
C ARG A 30 -13.90 -8.51 -9.60
N PRO A 31 -13.45 -7.53 -10.41
CA PRO A 31 -12.04 -7.20 -10.48
C PRO A 31 -11.55 -6.68 -9.12
N SER A 32 -10.31 -7.04 -8.74
CA SER A 32 -9.59 -6.39 -7.64
C SER A 32 -8.52 -5.48 -8.24
N PRO A 33 -8.79 -4.16 -8.43
CA PRO A 33 -7.78 -3.23 -8.91
C PRO A 33 -6.57 -3.21 -7.99
N GLU A 34 -5.37 -3.34 -8.58
CA GLU A 34 -4.10 -3.27 -7.84
C GLU A 34 -3.99 -1.93 -7.12
N CYS A 35 -3.58 -1.97 -5.86
CA CYS A 35 -3.64 -0.82 -4.96
C CYS A 35 -2.77 0.34 -5.42
N TRP A 36 -1.49 0.12 -5.70
CA TRP A 36 -0.55 1.20 -5.99
C TRP A 36 -0.80 1.87 -7.34
N VAL A 37 -1.23 1.11 -8.34
CA VAL A 37 -1.73 1.62 -9.63
C VAL A 37 -2.97 2.49 -9.40
N THR A 38 -3.91 2.01 -8.58
CA THR A 38 -5.11 2.78 -8.21
C THR A 38 -4.75 4.08 -7.49
N LEU A 39 -3.81 4.03 -6.54
CA LEU A 39 -3.36 5.21 -5.80
C LEU A 39 -2.64 6.22 -6.72
N GLY A 40 -1.93 5.77 -7.76
CA GLY A 40 -1.40 6.64 -8.80
C GLY A 40 -2.49 7.40 -9.56
N ALA A 41 -3.57 6.71 -9.94
CA ALA A 41 -4.74 7.35 -10.56
C ALA A 41 -5.42 8.35 -9.62
N VAL A 42 -5.56 8.01 -8.33
CA VAL A 42 -6.09 8.92 -7.30
C VAL A 42 -5.19 10.15 -7.13
N ALA A 43 -3.87 9.96 -7.08
CA ALA A 43 -2.92 11.06 -6.97
C ALA A 43 -3.09 12.07 -8.11
N ALA A 44 -3.19 11.57 -9.35
CA ALA A 44 -3.37 12.40 -10.55
C ALA A 44 -4.75 13.07 -10.64
N SER A 45 -5.80 12.41 -10.14
CA SER A 45 -7.19 12.85 -10.30
C SER A 45 -7.70 13.74 -9.16
N THR A 46 -6.92 13.91 -8.10
CA THR A 46 -7.32 14.65 -6.89
C THR A 46 -6.28 15.71 -6.52
N ARG A 47 -6.71 16.75 -5.78
CA ARG A 47 -5.84 17.89 -5.42
C ARG A 47 -5.77 18.21 -3.92
N ARG A 48 -6.67 17.63 -3.12
CA ARG A 48 -6.82 18.00 -1.69
C ARG A 48 -6.84 16.81 -0.76
N VAL A 49 -7.54 15.75 -1.14
CA VAL A 49 -7.74 14.57 -0.29
C VAL A 49 -6.42 13.83 -0.06
N ALA A 50 -6.16 13.44 1.19
CA ALA A 50 -5.09 12.52 1.50
C ALA A 50 -5.48 11.11 1.06
N PHE A 51 -4.50 10.25 0.78
CA PHE A 51 -4.79 8.90 0.32
C PHE A 51 -3.70 7.92 0.71
N GLY A 52 -4.01 6.63 0.66
CA GLY A 52 -3.02 5.61 0.97
C GLY A 52 -3.57 4.19 0.93
N PRO A 53 -2.66 3.21 1.06
CA PRO A 53 -3.04 1.82 1.27
C PRO A 53 -3.67 1.60 2.66
N LEU A 54 -4.57 0.62 2.76
CA LEU A 54 -5.19 0.19 4.04
C LEU A 54 -5.19 -1.34 4.17
N VAL A 55 -4.10 -1.95 4.60
CA VAL A 55 -2.70 -1.48 4.57
C VAL A 55 -1.95 -2.40 3.60
N THR A 56 -0.81 -1.98 3.07
CA THR A 56 0.03 -2.85 2.22
C THR A 56 0.64 -3.99 3.03
N PRO A 57 0.48 -5.26 2.63
CA PRO A 57 1.21 -6.35 3.26
C PRO A 57 2.72 -6.26 2.95
N VAL A 58 3.54 -6.30 3.99
CA VAL A 58 5.01 -6.18 3.89
C VAL A 58 5.63 -7.29 3.04
N GLY A 59 5.01 -8.48 3.04
CA GLY A 59 5.50 -9.63 2.29
C GLY A 59 5.30 -9.54 0.77
N PHE A 60 4.54 -8.58 0.26
CA PHE A 60 4.26 -8.50 -1.19
C PHE A 60 5.35 -7.80 -1.99
N ARG A 61 6.14 -6.93 -1.36
CA ARG A 61 7.07 -6.04 -2.06
C ARG A 61 8.37 -5.92 -1.27
N ASN A 62 9.48 -5.80 -1.99
CA ASN A 62 10.76 -5.47 -1.37
C ASN A 62 10.64 -4.13 -0.59
N PRO A 63 11.16 -4.02 0.66
CA PRO A 63 11.02 -2.80 1.47
C PRO A 63 11.61 -1.53 0.83
N ALA A 64 12.75 -1.65 0.12
CA ALA A 64 13.35 -0.50 -0.57
C ALA A 64 12.50 -0.07 -1.79
N LEU A 65 11.90 -1.03 -2.50
CA LEU A 65 10.93 -0.75 -3.57
C LEU A 65 9.68 -0.05 -3.01
N LEU A 66 9.13 -0.54 -1.90
CA LEU A 66 7.98 0.09 -1.23
C LEU A 66 8.28 1.54 -0.85
N ALA A 67 9.46 1.80 -0.26
CA ALA A 67 9.89 3.15 0.06
C ALA A 67 10.00 4.04 -1.19
N ARG A 68 10.58 3.52 -2.29
CA ARG A 68 10.68 4.26 -3.56
C ARG A 68 9.31 4.61 -4.12
N MET A 69 8.39 3.65 -4.17
CA MET A 69 7.02 3.85 -4.64
C MET A 69 6.30 4.91 -3.79
N ALA A 70 6.44 4.82 -2.46
CA ALA A 70 5.85 5.79 -1.54
C ALA A 70 6.41 7.20 -1.74
N CYS A 71 7.72 7.37 -1.82
CA CYS A 71 8.34 8.67 -2.06
C CYS A 71 7.89 9.27 -3.40
N THR A 72 7.84 8.47 -4.47
CA THR A 72 7.38 8.94 -5.78
C THR A 72 5.93 9.43 -5.74
N LEU A 73 5.01 8.64 -5.18
CA LEU A 73 3.60 9.06 -5.05
C LEU A 73 3.43 10.24 -4.11
N HIS A 74 4.18 10.29 -3.01
CA HIS A 74 4.16 11.42 -2.09
C HIS A 74 4.58 12.71 -2.80
N SER A 75 5.69 12.69 -3.57
CA SER A 75 6.14 13.85 -4.34
C SER A 75 5.15 14.26 -5.44
N PHE A 76 4.61 13.31 -6.20
CA PHE A 76 3.66 13.61 -7.30
C PHE A 76 2.27 14.03 -6.81
N SER A 77 2.00 13.89 -5.53
CA SER A 77 0.73 14.28 -4.92
C SER A 77 0.82 15.50 -4.01
N ASP A 78 1.93 16.24 -4.03
CA ASP A 78 2.18 17.37 -3.12
C ASP A 78 2.04 16.97 -1.65
N GLY A 79 2.56 15.80 -1.30
CA GLY A 79 2.67 15.32 0.08
C GLY A 79 1.43 14.64 0.66
N ARG A 80 0.44 14.31 -0.16
CA ARG A 80 -0.87 13.78 0.30
C ARG A 80 -0.89 12.28 0.59
N LEU A 81 0.18 11.55 0.27
CA LEU A 81 0.27 10.11 0.56
C LEU A 81 0.48 9.86 2.06
N VAL A 82 -0.36 9.01 2.64
CA VAL A 82 -0.17 8.37 3.95
C VAL A 82 0.24 6.91 3.72
N LEU A 83 1.46 6.55 4.11
CA LEU A 83 1.99 5.21 3.94
C LEU A 83 1.56 4.28 5.09
N GLY A 84 0.65 3.35 4.82
CA GLY A 84 0.25 2.28 5.73
C GLY A 84 0.70 0.91 5.24
N PHE A 85 1.46 0.17 6.04
CA PHE A 85 1.82 -1.23 5.73
C PHE A 85 1.85 -2.08 7.01
N GLY A 86 1.67 -3.39 6.86
CA GLY A 86 1.53 -4.33 7.97
C GLY A 86 1.98 -5.75 7.62
N ALA A 87 1.89 -6.66 8.59
CA ALA A 87 2.45 -8.02 8.46
C ALA A 87 1.71 -8.94 7.47
N GLY A 88 0.54 -8.53 6.97
CA GLY A 88 -0.30 -9.36 6.12
C GLY A 88 -0.98 -10.52 6.87
N TRP A 89 -2.10 -10.97 6.33
CA TRP A 89 -3.00 -11.88 7.07
C TRP A 89 -3.66 -12.96 6.21
N PHE A 90 -3.90 -12.71 4.92
CA PHE A 90 -4.71 -13.61 4.11
C PHE A 90 -3.85 -14.65 3.36
N ARG A 91 -3.73 -15.84 3.96
CA ARG A 91 -2.88 -16.93 3.46
C ARG A 91 -3.15 -17.30 1.99
N ASP A 92 -4.42 -17.46 1.63
CA ASP A 92 -4.77 -17.97 0.30
C ASP A 92 -4.34 -17.00 -0.80
N GLU A 93 -4.43 -15.70 -0.57
CA GLU A 93 -3.96 -14.68 -1.50
C GLU A 93 -2.44 -14.70 -1.66
N TYR A 94 -1.69 -14.86 -0.56
CA TYR A 94 -0.24 -15.00 -0.64
C TYR A 94 0.14 -16.18 -1.54
N LEU A 95 -0.44 -17.36 -1.27
CA LEU A 95 -0.09 -18.57 -2.00
C LEU A 95 -0.57 -18.53 -3.46
N ALA A 96 -1.76 -17.98 -3.72
CA ALA A 96 -2.29 -17.84 -5.08
C ALA A 96 -1.43 -16.92 -5.97
N ASN A 97 -0.71 -15.98 -5.37
CA ASN A 97 0.17 -15.04 -6.08
C ASN A 97 1.66 -15.40 -5.97
N GLY A 98 1.99 -16.61 -5.49
CA GLY A 98 3.36 -17.12 -5.44
C GLY A 98 4.22 -16.56 -4.30
N TYR A 99 3.62 -15.95 -3.28
CA TYR A 99 4.31 -15.48 -2.08
C TYR A 99 4.33 -16.56 -0.99
N GLU A 100 5.42 -16.58 -0.22
CA GLU A 100 5.47 -17.38 1.00
C GLU A 100 4.56 -16.79 2.07
N PHE A 101 3.89 -17.68 2.82
CA PHE A 101 3.10 -17.29 3.99
C PHE A 101 3.68 -17.93 5.26
N PRO A 102 4.81 -17.41 5.77
CA PRO A 102 5.45 -17.97 6.96
C PRO A 102 4.59 -17.71 8.21
N PRO A 103 4.88 -18.35 9.36
CA PRO A 103 4.20 -18.10 10.63
C PRO A 103 4.09 -16.61 11.00
N PHE A 104 3.09 -16.26 11.82
CA PHE A 104 2.84 -14.86 12.18
C PHE A 104 4.05 -14.17 12.81
N ARG A 105 4.80 -14.87 13.67
CA ARG A 105 6.03 -14.36 14.29
C ARG A 105 6.99 -13.85 13.22
N ASP A 106 7.25 -14.66 12.19
CA ASP A 106 8.21 -14.34 11.15
C ASP A 106 7.72 -13.18 10.29
N ARG A 107 6.43 -13.13 9.94
CA ARG A 107 5.84 -11.99 9.23
C ARG A 107 5.89 -10.69 10.04
N PHE A 108 5.74 -10.79 11.36
CA PHE A 108 5.87 -9.64 12.24
C PHE A 108 7.33 -9.17 12.34
N GLU A 109 8.29 -10.10 12.40
CA GLU A 109 9.73 -9.78 12.33
C GLU A 109 10.07 -9.10 10.99
N GLN A 110 9.58 -9.63 9.86
CA GLN A 110 9.70 -8.99 8.54
C GLN A 110 9.15 -7.56 8.51
N LEU A 111 8.02 -7.29 9.19
CA LEU A 111 7.49 -5.93 9.34
C LEU A 111 8.44 -5.03 10.13
N LEU A 112 9.01 -5.51 11.23
CA LEU A 112 9.96 -4.74 12.04
C LEU A 112 11.25 -4.44 11.28
N GLU A 113 11.74 -5.38 10.48
CA GLU A 113 12.89 -5.18 9.61
C GLU A 113 12.60 -4.18 8.48
N ALA A 114 11.44 -4.32 7.83
CA ALA A 114 11.00 -3.38 6.81
C ALA A 114 10.88 -1.95 7.37
N LEU A 115 10.42 -1.76 8.61
CA LEU A 115 10.38 -0.44 9.25
C LEU A 115 11.78 0.18 9.39
N LYS A 116 12.83 -0.62 9.65
CA LYS A 116 14.22 -0.15 9.71
C LYS A 116 14.77 0.28 8.36
N ILE A 117 14.18 -0.19 7.25
CA ILE A 117 14.56 0.18 5.89
C ILE A 117 13.70 1.33 5.37
N VAL A 118 12.38 1.16 5.41
CA VAL A 118 11.41 2.08 4.80
C VAL A 118 11.48 3.45 5.44
N ARG A 119 11.47 3.52 6.78
CA ARG A 119 11.42 4.80 7.50
C ARG A 119 12.58 5.74 7.15
N PRO A 120 13.87 5.36 7.30
CA PRO A 120 14.96 6.25 6.93
C PRO A 120 14.92 6.64 5.44
N LEU A 121 14.59 5.72 4.53
CA LEU A 121 14.49 6.03 3.10
C LEU A 121 13.39 7.07 2.82
N THR A 122 12.23 6.96 3.47
CA THR A 122 11.15 7.95 3.33
C THR A 122 11.47 9.31 3.97
N GLU A 123 12.40 9.33 4.93
CA GLU A 123 12.92 10.55 5.56
C GLU A 123 14.16 11.12 4.79
N GLY A 124 14.46 10.59 3.60
CA GLY A 124 15.57 11.06 2.75
C GLY A 124 16.95 10.65 3.24
N ARG A 125 17.04 9.68 4.17
CA ARG A 125 18.30 9.16 4.72
C ARG A 125 18.69 7.85 4.05
N ARG A 126 19.95 7.46 4.22
CA ARG A 126 20.47 6.13 3.84
C ARG A 126 19.94 5.07 4.80
N ALA A 127 19.66 3.88 4.27
CA ALA A 127 19.37 2.68 5.04
C ALA A 127 20.44 1.63 4.74
N ASP A 128 21.23 1.26 5.74
CA ASP A 128 22.13 0.11 5.69
C ASP A 128 21.63 -0.89 6.73
N PHE A 129 20.99 -1.96 6.27
CA PHE A 129 20.39 -2.97 7.13
C PHE A 129 20.71 -4.36 6.61
N GLN A 130 21.19 -5.21 7.51
CA GLN A 130 21.38 -6.63 7.29
C GLN A 130 20.41 -7.38 8.21
N GLY A 131 19.38 -7.95 7.61
CA GLY A 131 18.37 -8.76 8.29
C GLY A 131 18.82 -10.18 8.52
N LYS A 132 17.89 -11.00 9.01
CA LYS A 132 18.06 -12.45 9.09
C LYS A 132 18.01 -13.12 7.72
#